data_AF-A0A966HCI2-F1
#
_entry.id   AF-A0A966HCI2-F1
#
_cell.length_a   1.000
_cell.length_b   1.000
_cell.length_c   1.000
_cell.angle_alpha   90.00
_cell.angle_beta   90.00
_cell.angle_gamma   90.00
#
_symmetry.space_group_name_H-M   'P 1'
#
loop_
_entity.id
_entity.type
_entity.pdbx_description
1 polymer ?
#
loop_
_entity_poly.entity_id
_entity_poly.type
_entity_poly.pdbx_seq_one_letter_code
_entity_poly.pdbx_strand_id
1 'polypeptide(L)'
;MINKLAIKNFYGQHRNDYVAARQSGDTTKWDEQYKWDILPKLNDELRALGALTDSNALQIVGLLQKNNPNNGSFCHWIDLDNLHKQLERKPVAAKALSYMWTAKPKSVGEEINSVNNLLHSFFSGEFKLSPSTFGYILAARDCHNFALYREALLEDLIALNSVQKPKNQGEKYQLLNDTARYVGSLMAEDGTYNEEAAYSALNGQDFLYVTIQYPKERSAAEANK
;
A
#
# COMPACT_ATOMS: atom_id res chain seq x y z
N MET A 1 6.75 16.38 -3.97
CA MET A 1 7.16 16.68 -2.57
C MET A 1 5.89 16.87 -1.77
N ILE A 2 5.77 16.22 -0.60
CA ILE A 2 4.58 16.32 0.26
C ILE A 2 4.56 17.62 1.08
N ASN A 3 3.38 18.13 1.41
CA ASN A 3 3.23 19.30 2.28
C ASN A 3 3.21 18.85 3.75
N LYS A 4 4.40 18.76 4.34
CA LYS A 4 4.57 18.28 5.73
C LYS A 4 3.80 19.12 6.76
N LEU A 5 3.69 20.43 6.58
CA LEU A 5 2.96 21.28 7.53
C LEU A 5 1.46 20.96 7.51
N ALA A 6 0.87 20.85 6.31
CA ALA A 6 -0.55 20.50 6.16
C ALA A 6 -0.83 19.09 6.71
N ILE A 7 0.02 18.11 6.41
CA ILE A 7 -0.12 16.74 6.92
C ILE A 7 -0.01 16.71 8.45
N LYS A 8 0.94 17.45 9.03
CA LYS A 8 1.09 17.52 10.50
C LYS A 8 -0.13 18.13 11.17
N ASN A 9 -0.71 19.18 10.58
CA ASN A 9 -1.93 19.80 11.09
C ASN A 9 -3.13 18.83 11.00
N PHE A 10 -3.29 18.16 9.85
CA PHE A 10 -4.32 17.14 9.65
C PHE A 10 -4.19 16.00 10.67
N TYR A 11 -2.97 15.49 10.88
CA TYR A 11 -2.70 14.48 11.90
C TYR A 11 -3.11 14.96 13.29
N GLY A 12 -2.67 16.16 13.70
CA GLY A 12 -2.99 16.72 15.02
C GLY A 12 -4.49 16.91 15.26
N GLN A 13 -5.25 17.22 14.20
CA GLN A 13 -6.70 17.39 14.27
C GLN A 13 -7.46 16.07 14.46
N HIS A 14 -6.97 14.97 13.88
CA HIS A 14 -7.73 13.72 13.80
C HIS A 14 -7.17 12.57 14.63
N ARG A 15 -5.96 12.68 15.20
CA ARG A 15 -5.32 11.58 15.96
C ARG A 15 -6.19 11.01 17.07
N ASN A 16 -6.90 11.85 17.84
CA ASN A 16 -7.70 11.39 18.97
C ASN A 16 -8.91 10.58 18.49
N ASP A 17 -9.56 11.05 17.42
CA ASP A 17 -10.71 10.36 16.81
C ASP A 17 -10.29 9.01 16.21
N TYR A 18 -9.14 8.98 15.54
CA TYR A 18 -8.56 7.74 15.02
C TYR A 18 -8.28 6.73 16.14
N VAL A 19 -7.61 7.15 17.22
CA VAL A 19 -7.31 6.29 18.37
C VAL A 19 -8.60 5.77 19.01
N ALA A 20 -9.58 6.64 19.20
CA ALA A 20 -10.87 6.25 19.75
C ALA A 20 -11.60 5.24 18.84
N ALA A 21 -11.56 5.43 17.52
CA ALA A 21 -12.14 4.48 16.57
C ALA A 21 -11.45 3.11 16.66
N ARG A 22 -10.12 3.08 16.58
CA ARG A 22 -9.32 1.84 16.62
C ARG A 22 -9.47 1.07 17.92
N GLN A 23 -9.56 1.76 19.06
CA GLN A 23 -9.69 1.13 20.39
C GLN A 23 -11.14 0.79 20.78
N SER A 24 -12.13 1.21 19.99
CA SER A 24 -13.54 1.06 20.36
C SER A 24 -14.08 -0.37 20.34
N GLY A 25 -13.44 -1.27 19.59
CA GLY A 25 -13.99 -2.60 19.27
C GLY A 25 -15.18 -2.58 18.30
N ASP A 26 -15.54 -1.40 17.78
CA ASP A 26 -16.65 -1.23 16.84
C ASP A 26 -16.15 -1.33 15.40
N THR A 27 -16.40 -2.48 14.77
CA THR A 27 -16.03 -2.75 13.36
C THR A 27 -16.63 -1.75 12.37
N THR A 28 -17.69 -1.02 12.72
CA THR A 28 -18.21 0.05 11.85
C THR A 28 -17.33 1.30 11.86
N LYS A 29 -16.47 1.46 12.87
CA LYS A 29 -15.51 2.55 13.01
C LYS A 29 -14.10 2.15 12.61
N TRP A 30 -13.75 0.88 12.80
CA TRP A 30 -12.44 0.34 12.46
C TRP A 30 -12.50 -1.19 12.32
N ASP A 31 -12.31 -1.69 11.10
CA ASP A 31 -12.25 -3.14 10.78
C ASP A 31 -10.98 -3.45 9.97
N GLU A 32 -9.83 -2.93 10.41
CA GLU A 32 -8.58 -2.98 9.65
C GLU A 32 -7.50 -3.88 10.28
N GLN A 33 -7.82 -4.58 11.39
CA GLN A 33 -6.89 -5.46 12.13
C GLN A 33 -6.20 -6.49 11.22
N TYR A 34 -6.93 -6.99 10.21
CA TYR A 34 -6.43 -7.98 9.25
C TYR A 34 -5.12 -7.55 8.55
N LYS A 35 -4.85 -6.24 8.40
CA LYS A 35 -3.59 -5.75 7.85
C LYS A 35 -2.39 -6.15 8.70
N TRP A 36 -2.49 -6.01 10.02
CA TRP A 36 -1.45 -6.38 10.98
C TRP A 36 -1.37 -7.89 11.19
N ASP A 37 -2.47 -8.60 10.97
CA ASP A 37 -2.46 -10.06 11.06
C ASP A 37 -1.76 -10.72 9.86
N ILE A 38 -1.75 -10.03 8.70
CA ILE A 38 -1.24 -10.55 7.42
C ILE A 38 0.14 -9.98 7.06
N LEU A 39 0.29 -8.64 6.97
CA LEU A 39 1.46 -8.03 6.36
C LEU A 39 2.77 -8.29 7.12
N PRO A 40 2.84 -8.19 8.46
CA PRO A 40 4.05 -8.57 9.21
C PRO A 40 4.49 -10.02 8.98
N LYS A 41 3.55 -10.98 9.01
CA LYS A 41 3.86 -12.40 8.76
C LYS A 41 4.37 -12.61 7.34
N LEU A 42 3.70 -12.00 6.37
CA LEU A 42 4.10 -12.06 4.97
C LEU A 42 5.46 -11.39 4.75
N ASN A 43 5.76 -10.30 5.46
CA ASN A 43 7.07 -9.68 5.44
C ASN A 43 8.16 -10.63 5.91
N ASP A 44 7.95 -11.35 7.01
CA ASP A 44 8.93 -12.30 7.53
C ASP A 44 9.12 -13.50 6.58
N GLU A 45 8.02 -14.04 6.03
CA GLU A 45 8.07 -15.11 5.02
C GLU A 45 8.86 -14.68 3.77
N LEU A 46 8.56 -13.51 3.22
CA LEU A 46 9.25 -12.99 2.03
C LEU A 46 10.71 -12.64 2.31
N ARG A 47 11.04 -12.20 3.54
CA ARG A 47 12.43 -11.97 3.96
C ARG A 47 13.23 -13.26 3.97
N ALA A 48 12.62 -14.37 4.39
CA ALA A 48 13.26 -15.69 4.37
C ALA A 48 13.54 -16.20 2.95
N LEU A 49 12.76 -15.77 1.95
CA LEU A 49 13.00 -16.09 0.53
C LEU A 49 14.10 -15.25 -0.12
N GLY A 50 14.51 -14.15 0.51
CA GLY A 50 15.60 -13.29 0.07
C GLY A 50 15.26 -12.40 -1.13
N ALA A 51 16.20 -12.27 -2.07
CA ALA A 51 16.01 -11.48 -3.27
C ALA A 51 15.02 -12.15 -4.24
N LEU A 52 14.19 -11.36 -4.92
CA LEU A 52 13.34 -11.87 -5.99
C LEU A 52 14.21 -12.26 -7.20
N THR A 53 14.06 -13.50 -7.64
CA THR A 53 14.71 -14.11 -8.79
C THR A 53 13.66 -14.82 -9.66
N ASP A 54 14.04 -15.26 -10.85
CA ASP A 54 13.21 -16.11 -11.69
C ASP A 54 12.83 -17.44 -11.00
N SER A 55 13.72 -18.00 -10.19
CA SER A 55 13.51 -19.27 -9.49
C SER A 55 12.48 -19.21 -8.35
N ASN A 56 12.26 -18.04 -7.73
CA ASN A 56 11.33 -17.88 -6.59
C ASN A 56 10.14 -16.95 -6.87
N ALA A 57 10.08 -16.31 -8.05
CA ALA A 57 9.01 -15.35 -8.37
C ALA A 57 7.60 -15.97 -8.29
N LEU A 58 7.41 -17.19 -8.80
CA LEU A 58 6.12 -17.88 -8.69
C LEU A 58 5.74 -18.18 -7.25
N GLN A 59 6.71 -18.58 -6.42
CA GLN A 59 6.47 -18.83 -4.99
C GLN A 59 6.04 -17.53 -4.28
N ILE A 60 6.72 -16.41 -4.56
CA ILE A 60 6.37 -15.10 -4.00
C ILE A 60 4.95 -14.69 -4.42
N VAL A 61 4.60 -14.81 -5.70
CA VAL A 61 3.25 -14.48 -6.17
C VAL A 61 2.19 -15.40 -5.58
N GLY A 62 2.49 -16.70 -5.43
CA GLY A 62 1.61 -17.65 -4.75
C GLY A 62 1.35 -17.28 -3.28
N LEU A 63 2.36 -16.82 -2.55
CA LEU A 63 2.20 -16.32 -1.19
C LEU A 63 1.32 -15.06 -1.13
N LEU A 64 1.50 -14.13 -2.08
CA LEU A 64 0.66 -12.94 -2.20
C LEU A 64 -0.79 -13.31 -2.51
N GLN A 65 -1.04 -14.25 -3.43
CA GLN A 65 -2.39 -14.72 -3.75
C GLN A 65 -3.07 -15.35 -2.54
N LYS A 66 -2.37 -16.23 -1.83
CA LYS A 66 -2.89 -16.93 -0.64
C LYS A 66 -3.26 -15.98 0.49
N ASN A 67 -2.50 -14.90 0.64
CA ASN A 67 -2.64 -13.95 1.76
C ASN A 67 -3.41 -12.67 1.37
N ASN A 68 -3.89 -12.55 0.13
CA ASN A 68 -4.74 -11.43 -0.25
C ASN A 68 -6.15 -11.66 0.35
N PRO A 69 -6.64 -10.79 1.25
CA PRO A 69 -7.87 -11.04 1.98
C PRO A 69 -9.10 -10.89 1.07
N ASN A 70 -10.14 -11.70 1.32
CA ASN A 70 -11.38 -11.67 0.54
C ASN A 70 -12.17 -10.37 0.78
N ASN A 71 -12.20 -9.88 2.02
CA ASN A 71 -12.77 -8.59 2.39
C ASN A 71 -11.63 -7.59 2.62
N GLY A 72 -11.81 -6.35 2.18
CA GLY A 72 -10.75 -5.34 2.30
C GLY A 72 -9.51 -5.66 1.46
N SER A 73 -9.67 -6.41 0.36
CA SER A 73 -8.62 -6.90 -0.53
C SER A 73 -7.50 -5.89 -0.77
N PHE A 74 -6.24 -6.31 -0.68
CA PHE A 74 -5.09 -5.41 -0.83
C PHE A 74 -4.89 -4.98 -2.28
N CYS A 75 -5.18 -5.87 -3.22
CA CYS A 75 -5.26 -5.55 -4.64
C CYS A 75 -6.42 -6.32 -5.30
N HIS A 76 -6.65 -6.12 -6.60
CA HIS A 76 -7.62 -6.95 -7.30
C HIS A 76 -7.01 -8.35 -7.53
N TRP A 77 -7.74 -9.42 -7.19
CA TRP A 77 -7.23 -10.80 -7.27
C TRP A 77 -6.79 -11.18 -8.70
N ILE A 78 -7.49 -10.65 -9.71
CA ILE A 78 -7.16 -10.89 -11.13
C ILE A 78 -5.77 -10.40 -11.51
N ASP A 79 -5.25 -9.35 -10.85
CA ASP A 79 -3.92 -8.83 -11.16
C ASP A 79 -2.85 -9.84 -10.74
N LEU A 80 -3.03 -10.49 -9.58
CA LEU A 80 -2.10 -11.51 -9.10
C LEU A 80 -2.23 -12.82 -9.88
N ASP A 81 -3.45 -13.23 -10.26
CA ASP A 81 -3.68 -14.39 -11.12
C ASP A 81 -3.05 -14.21 -12.51
N ASN A 82 -3.26 -13.03 -13.11
CA ASN A 82 -2.61 -12.70 -14.38
C ASN A 82 -1.09 -12.65 -14.23
N LEU A 83 -0.56 -12.04 -13.16
CA LEU A 83 0.88 -12.01 -12.91
C LEU A 83 1.47 -13.41 -12.78
N HIS A 84 0.82 -14.30 -12.02
CA HIS A 84 1.23 -15.68 -11.84
C HIS A 84 1.32 -16.41 -13.20
N LYS A 85 0.23 -16.38 -13.98
CA LYS A 85 0.15 -17.01 -15.31
C LYS A 85 1.21 -16.48 -16.27
N GLN A 86 1.49 -15.18 -16.21
CA GLN A 86 2.47 -14.56 -17.09
C GLN A 86 3.91 -14.92 -16.69
N LEU A 87 4.22 -15.00 -15.40
CA LEU A 87 5.52 -15.46 -14.92
C LEU A 87 5.74 -16.95 -15.23
N GLU A 88 4.69 -17.77 -15.17
CA GLU A 88 4.76 -19.19 -15.54
C GLU A 88 5.10 -19.36 -17.03
N ARG A 89 4.49 -18.55 -17.89
CA ARG A 89 4.77 -18.54 -19.34
C ARG A 89 6.13 -17.94 -19.68
N LYS A 90 6.60 -16.95 -18.92
CA LYS A 90 7.84 -16.21 -19.21
C LYS A 90 8.60 -15.87 -17.92
N PRO A 91 9.32 -16.83 -17.33
CA PRO A 91 10.02 -16.64 -16.04
C PRO A 91 11.02 -15.47 -16.03
N VAL A 92 11.66 -15.18 -17.17
CA VAL A 92 12.60 -14.04 -17.31
C VAL A 92 11.94 -12.68 -16.99
N ALA A 93 10.62 -12.56 -17.09
CA ALA A 93 9.89 -11.35 -16.72
C ALA A 93 9.95 -11.05 -15.21
N ALA A 94 10.34 -12.03 -14.37
CA ALA A 94 10.65 -11.81 -12.95
C ALA A 94 11.73 -10.73 -12.74
N LYS A 95 12.64 -10.55 -13.71
CA LYS A 95 13.64 -9.48 -13.68
C LYS A 95 13.01 -8.08 -13.64
N ALA A 96 11.81 -7.90 -14.21
CA ALA A 96 11.09 -6.64 -14.06
C ALA A 96 10.71 -6.41 -12.60
N LEU A 97 10.19 -7.43 -11.92
CA LEU A 97 9.80 -7.34 -10.51
C LEU A 97 11.00 -7.18 -9.57
N SER A 98 12.18 -7.70 -9.93
CA SER A 98 13.38 -7.57 -9.09
C SER A 98 13.83 -6.12 -8.90
N TYR A 99 13.58 -5.24 -9.88
CA TYR A 99 13.86 -3.81 -9.73
C TYR A 99 13.03 -3.22 -8.58
N MET A 100 11.70 -3.40 -8.66
CA MET A 100 10.79 -3.00 -7.58
C MET A 100 11.13 -3.69 -6.25
N TRP A 101 11.57 -4.95 -6.25
CA TRP A 101 11.97 -5.65 -5.03
C TRP A 101 13.10 -4.95 -4.28
N THR A 102 13.92 -4.18 -4.97
CA THR A 102 15.00 -3.37 -4.38
C THR A 102 14.65 -1.90 -4.20
N ALA A 103 13.43 -1.50 -4.60
CA ALA A 103 12.98 -0.11 -4.52
C ALA A 103 13.08 0.42 -3.09
N LYS A 104 13.55 1.67 -2.99
CA LYS A 104 13.57 2.45 -1.77
C LYS A 104 12.40 3.44 -1.79
N PRO A 105 11.89 3.87 -0.63
CA PRO A 105 10.74 4.79 -0.60
C PRO A 105 10.94 6.08 -1.39
N LYS A 106 12.17 6.60 -1.49
CA LYS A 106 12.47 7.83 -2.23
C LYS A 106 12.41 7.67 -3.76
N SER A 107 12.54 6.45 -4.29
CA SER A 107 12.62 6.16 -5.74
C SER A 107 11.47 5.28 -6.24
N VAL A 108 10.53 4.91 -5.36
CA VAL A 108 9.55 3.86 -5.67
C VAL A 108 8.61 4.24 -6.81
N GLY A 109 8.29 5.53 -6.98
CA GLY A 109 7.50 5.98 -8.13
C GLY A 109 8.20 5.72 -9.47
N GLU A 110 9.50 6.02 -9.56
CA GLU A 110 10.30 5.78 -10.77
C GLU A 110 10.46 4.29 -11.05
N GLU A 111 10.68 3.49 -10.01
CA GLU A 111 10.74 2.03 -10.04
C GLU A 111 9.45 1.44 -10.59
N ILE A 112 8.28 1.82 -10.04
CA ILE A 112 6.98 1.34 -10.51
C ILE A 112 6.77 1.62 -11.99
N ASN A 113 7.08 2.83 -12.45
CA ASN A 113 6.94 3.19 -13.86
C ASN A 113 7.88 2.36 -14.74
N SER A 114 9.12 2.15 -14.30
CA SER A 114 10.11 1.33 -15.01
C SER A 114 9.66 -0.12 -15.11
N VAL A 115 9.18 -0.70 -14.00
CA VAL A 115 8.66 -2.07 -13.96
C VAL A 115 7.43 -2.22 -14.84
N ASN A 116 6.49 -1.28 -14.81
CA ASN A 116 5.33 -1.30 -15.71
C ASN A 116 5.74 -1.31 -17.19
N ASN A 117 6.69 -0.46 -17.59
CA ASN A 117 7.17 -0.41 -18.96
C ASN A 117 7.87 -1.71 -19.38
N LEU A 118 8.65 -2.32 -18.47
CA LEU A 118 9.28 -3.62 -18.70
C LEU A 118 8.24 -4.73 -18.84
N LEU A 119 7.27 -4.82 -17.92
CA LEU A 119 6.20 -5.82 -17.97
C LEU A 119 5.36 -5.67 -19.25
N HIS A 120 5.01 -4.44 -19.61
CA HIS A 120 4.33 -4.12 -20.85
C HIS A 120 5.11 -4.61 -22.09
N SER A 121 6.44 -4.45 -22.07
CA SER A 121 7.33 -4.94 -23.14
C SER A 121 7.46 -6.47 -23.15
N PHE A 122 7.48 -7.11 -21.97
CA PHE A 122 7.59 -8.56 -21.86
C PHE A 122 6.34 -9.29 -22.36
N PHE A 123 5.16 -8.68 -22.22
CA PHE A 123 3.86 -9.31 -22.46
C PHE A 123 3.06 -8.63 -23.58
N SER A 124 3.75 -8.10 -24.58
CA SER A 124 3.15 -7.62 -25.84
C SER A 124 2.09 -6.52 -25.68
N GLY A 125 2.22 -5.66 -24.66
CA GLY A 125 1.44 -4.44 -24.53
C GLY A 125 0.15 -4.54 -23.70
N GLU A 126 -0.37 -5.73 -23.44
CA GLU A 126 -1.68 -5.86 -22.76
C GLU A 126 -1.56 -5.93 -21.23
N PHE A 127 -0.41 -6.35 -20.72
CA PHE A 127 -0.23 -6.55 -19.29
C PHE A 127 0.25 -5.29 -18.58
N LYS A 128 -0.52 -4.84 -17.59
CA LYS A 128 -0.15 -3.79 -16.64
C LYS A 128 -0.70 -4.17 -15.27
N LEU A 129 0.06 -3.89 -14.22
CA LEU A 129 -0.42 -4.04 -12.85
C LEU A 129 -1.08 -2.74 -12.40
N SER A 130 -2.11 -2.84 -11.57
CA SER A 130 -2.69 -1.66 -10.92
C SER A 130 -1.75 -1.11 -9.84
N PRO A 131 -1.86 0.19 -9.49
CA PRO A 131 -1.15 0.75 -8.34
C PRO A 131 -1.40 0.01 -7.03
N SER A 132 -2.61 -0.53 -6.83
CA SER A 132 -2.96 -1.39 -5.69
C SER A 132 -2.10 -2.65 -5.63
N THR A 133 -1.85 -3.29 -6.77
CA THR A 133 -1.00 -4.48 -6.84
C THR A 133 0.47 -4.15 -6.55
N PHE A 134 0.98 -3.04 -7.08
CA PHE A 134 2.32 -2.56 -6.71
C PHE A 134 2.43 -2.28 -5.21
N GLY A 135 1.45 -1.57 -4.64
CA GLY A 135 1.40 -1.27 -3.22
C GLY A 135 1.34 -2.52 -2.36
N TYR A 136 0.58 -3.53 -2.77
CA TYR A 136 0.52 -4.79 -2.04
C TYR A 136 1.85 -5.55 -2.08
N ILE A 137 2.47 -5.70 -3.26
CA ILE A 137 3.78 -6.40 -3.38
C ILE A 137 4.84 -5.72 -2.50
N LEU A 138 4.89 -4.39 -2.53
CA LEU A 138 5.86 -3.60 -1.75
C LEU A 138 5.57 -3.64 -0.24
N ALA A 139 4.32 -3.49 0.18
CA ALA A 139 3.92 -3.55 1.58
C ALA A 139 4.11 -4.96 2.17
N ALA A 140 3.84 -6.01 1.38
CA ALA A 140 4.13 -7.38 1.76
C ALA A 140 5.63 -7.59 1.97
N ARG A 141 6.48 -7.01 1.13
CA ARG A 141 7.95 -7.07 1.26
C ARG A 141 8.47 -6.28 2.47
N ASP A 142 7.88 -5.13 2.76
CA ASP A 142 8.36 -4.19 3.78
C ASP A 142 7.25 -3.21 4.18
N CYS A 143 6.39 -3.63 5.10
CA CYS A 143 5.26 -2.84 5.60
C CYS A 143 5.67 -1.68 6.53
N HIS A 144 6.95 -1.61 6.89
CA HIS A 144 7.52 -0.43 7.56
C HIS A 144 7.65 0.75 6.59
N ASN A 145 8.12 0.46 5.36
CA ASN A 145 8.49 1.50 4.40
C ASN A 145 7.50 1.68 3.24
N PHE A 146 6.59 0.74 3.03
CA PHE A 146 5.66 0.76 1.91
C PHE A 146 4.22 0.59 2.36
N ALA A 147 3.39 1.56 1.96
CA ALA A 147 1.98 1.60 2.27
C ALA A 147 1.16 0.81 1.24
N LEU A 148 0.06 0.21 1.70
CA LEU A 148 -1.00 -0.26 0.81
C LEU A 148 -1.56 0.92 0.00
N TYR A 149 -1.89 0.68 -1.27
CA TYR A 149 -2.48 1.71 -2.12
C TYR A 149 -4.01 1.60 -2.16
N ARG A 150 -4.67 2.74 -2.02
CA ARG A 150 -6.13 2.89 -2.14
C ARG A 150 -6.42 4.10 -3.01
N GLU A 151 -6.94 3.88 -4.22
CA GLU A 151 -7.27 4.97 -5.16
C GLU A 151 -8.26 5.97 -4.55
N ALA A 152 -9.18 5.50 -3.69
CA ALA A 152 -10.16 6.34 -3.00
C ALA A 152 -9.54 7.48 -2.16
N LEU A 153 -8.29 7.33 -1.72
CA LEU A 153 -7.57 8.37 -0.97
C LEU A 153 -6.98 9.46 -1.87
N LEU A 154 -6.81 9.21 -3.17
CA LEU A 154 -5.93 10.01 -4.01
C LEU A 154 -6.34 11.48 -4.10
N GLU A 155 -7.62 11.76 -4.33
CA GLU A 155 -8.09 13.15 -4.49
C GLU A 155 -7.98 13.95 -3.19
N ASP A 156 -8.28 13.33 -2.03
CA ASP A 156 -8.08 13.98 -0.72
C ASP A 156 -6.60 14.23 -0.44
N LEU A 157 -5.72 13.29 -0.80
CA LEU A 157 -4.28 13.47 -0.62
C LEU A 157 -3.70 14.55 -1.53
N ILE A 158 -4.21 14.69 -2.76
CA ILE A 158 -3.84 15.79 -3.67
C ILE A 158 -4.24 17.13 -3.03
N ALA A 159 -5.46 17.24 -2.53
CA ALA A 159 -5.96 18.44 -1.87
C ALA A 159 -5.18 18.77 -0.60
N LEU A 160 -5.00 17.79 0.29
CA LEU A 160 -4.25 17.92 1.54
C LEU A 160 -2.81 18.37 1.29
N ASN A 161 -2.16 17.81 0.29
CA ASN A 161 -0.79 18.19 -0.06
C ASN A 161 -0.71 19.49 -0.87
N SER A 162 -1.83 19.98 -1.42
CA SER A 162 -1.87 21.13 -2.33
C SER A 162 -0.89 20.96 -3.50
N VAL A 163 -0.83 19.75 -4.06
CA VAL A 163 0.07 19.39 -5.16
C VAL A 163 -0.67 19.32 -6.48
N GLN A 164 0.06 19.37 -7.59
CA GLN A 164 -0.51 19.03 -8.89
C GLN A 164 -0.90 17.55 -8.92
N LYS A 165 -1.96 17.25 -9.68
CA LYS A 165 -2.42 15.88 -9.89
C LYS A 165 -1.30 15.02 -10.49
N PRO A 166 -0.96 13.88 -9.87
CA PRO A 166 0.01 12.92 -10.40
C PRO A 166 -0.33 12.49 -11.83
N LYS A 167 0.69 12.39 -12.68
CA LYS A 167 0.54 12.12 -14.12
C LYS A 167 0.57 10.63 -14.46
N ASN A 168 1.16 9.81 -13.59
CA ASN A 168 1.36 8.37 -13.82
C ASN A 168 1.17 7.58 -12.52
N GLN A 169 1.11 6.24 -12.67
CA GLN A 169 0.89 5.33 -11.55
C GLN A 169 1.97 5.41 -10.48
N GLY A 170 3.24 5.56 -10.88
CA GLY A 170 4.35 5.72 -9.96
C GLY A 170 4.23 6.97 -9.09
N GLU A 171 3.88 8.11 -9.67
CA GLU A 171 3.68 9.36 -8.93
C GLU A 171 2.47 9.28 -7.98
N LYS A 172 1.38 8.62 -8.40
CA LYS A 172 0.22 8.38 -7.53
C LYS A 172 0.63 7.57 -6.30
N TYR A 173 1.36 6.48 -6.51
CA TYR A 173 1.83 5.64 -5.42
C TYR A 173 2.82 6.39 -4.52
N GLN A 174 3.77 7.12 -5.10
CA GLN A 174 4.75 7.92 -4.37
C GLN A 174 4.08 8.94 -3.43
N LEU A 175 3.06 9.66 -3.91
CA LEU A 175 2.31 10.63 -3.11
C LEU A 175 1.67 9.97 -1.88
N LEU A 176 0.98 8.84 -2.08
CA LEU A 176 0.36 8.10 -1.00
C LEU A 176 1.41 7.57 -0.03
N ASN A 177 2.45 6.92 -0.53
CA ASN A 177 3.48 6.30 0.29
C ASN A 177 4.24 7.34 1.14
N ASP A 178 4.61 8.48 0.55
CA ASP A 178 5.30 9.54 1.29
C ASP A 178 4.40 10.15 2.36
N THR A 179 3.12 10.35 2.05
CA THR A 179 2.16 10.89 3.02
C THR A 179 1.94 9.91 4.18
N ALA A 180 1.70 8.64 3.88
CA ALA A 180 1.55 7.58 4.89
C ALA A 180 2.79 7.45 5.77
N ARG A 181 3.99 7.41 5.19
CA ARG A 181 5.23 7.33 5.97
C ARG A 181 5.42 8.53 6.89
N TYR A 182 5.08 9.73 6.42
CA TYR A 182 5.23 10.92 7.23
C TYR A 182 4.21 10.97 8.38
N VAL A 183 2.96 10.57 8.16
CA VAL A 183 1.99 10.36 9.23
C VAL A 183 2.50 9.32 10.23
N GLY A 184 2.99 8.18 9.75
CA GLY A 184 3.57 7.13 10.58
C GLY A 184 4.75 7.60 11.44
N SER A 185 5.59 8.50 10.91
CA SER A 185 6.66 9.10 11.72
C SER A 185 6.12 10.01 12.82
N LEU A 186 5.05 10.77 12.56
CA LEU A 186 4.41 11.59 13.59
C LEU A 186 3.79 10.73 14.70
N MET A 187 3.17 9.60 14.34
CA MET A 187 2.62 8.62 15.29
C MET A 187 3.67 7.94 16.15
N ALA A 188 4.88 7.73 15.60
CA ALA A 188 6.00 7.20 16.36
C ALA A 188 6.60 8.25 17.31
N GLU A 189 6.70 9.51 16.85
CA GLU A 189 7.23 10.64 17.64
C GLU A 189 6.38 10.95 18.88
N ASP A 190 5.06 10.80 18.81
CA ASP A 190 4.16 11.12 19.92
C ASP A 190 3.79 9.92 20.80
N GLY A 191 4.35 8.74 20.51
CA GLY A 191 4.17 7.53 21.31
C GLY A 191 2.74 6.96 21.25
N THR A 192 1.93 7.38 20.27
CA THR A 192 0.53 6.93 20.16
C THR A 192 0.44 5.41 19.95
N TYR A 193 1.51 4.75 19.46
CA TYR A 193 1.57 3.30 19.24
C TYR A 193 2.99 2.72 19.43
N ASN A 194 3.34 2.38 20.68
CA ASN A 194 4.68 1.86 21.00
C ASN A 194 4.91 0.39 20.60
N GLU A 195 3.87 -0.44 20.54
CA GLU A 195 3.98 -1.88 20.25
C GLU A 195 4.18 -2.18 18.76
N GLU A 196 3.82 -1.24 17.89
CA GLU A 196 3.87 -1.36 16.42
C GLU A 196 4.62 -0.21 15.74
N ALA A 197 5.47 0.51 16.49
CA ALA A 197 6.29 1.61 15.97
C ALA A 197 7.17 1.18 14.78
N ALA A 198 7.43 -0.12 14.66
CA ALA A 198 8.15 -0.75 13.56
C ALA A 198 7.38 -0.75 12.22
N TYR A 199 6.13 -0.29 12.13
CA TYR A 199 5.34 -0.32 10.87
C TYR A 199 4.84 1.06 10.42
N SER A 200 5.74 2.05 10.28
CA SER A 200 5.37 3.44 10.01
C SER A 200 4.46 3.62 8.78
N ALA A 201 4.79 3.00 7.64
CA ALA A 201 3.96 3.12 6.44
C ALA A 201 2.57 2.49 6.62
N LEU A 202 2.47 1.32 7.25
CA LEU A 202 1.21 0.67 7.56
C LEU A 202 0.35 1.53 8.51
N ASN A 203 0.92 1.98 9.62
CA ASN A 203 0.21 2.81 10.61
C ASN A 203 -0.33 4.10 9.99
N GLY A 204 0.51 4.80 9.21
CA GLY A 204 0.08 6.03 8.57
C GLY A 204 -0.92 5.79 7.43
N GLN A 205 -0.83 4.69 6.69
CA GLN A 205 -1.81 4.32 5.69
C GLN A 205 -3.18 4.08 6.33
N ASP A 206 -3.20 3.34 7.44
CA ASP A 206 -4.42 3.06 8.17
C ASP A 206 -5.05 4.33 8.73
N PHE A 207 -4.24 5.19 9.36
CA PHE A 207 -4.69 6.50 9.82
C PHE A 207 -5.38 7.30 8.72
N LEU A 208 -4.75 7.39 7.54
CA LEU A 208 -5.32 8.12 6.40
C LEU A 208 -6.62 7.47 5.93
N TYR A 209 -6.66 6.14 5.82
CA TYR A 209 -7.85 5.41 5.38
C TYR A 209 -9.02 5.58 6.34
N VAL A 210 -8.79 5.38 7.63
CA VAL A 210 -9.83 5.47 8.66
C VAL A 210 -10.32 6.91 8.82
N THR A 211 -9.43 7.90 8.73
CA THR A 211 -9.80 9.30 8.91
C THR A 211 -10.54 9.86 7.69
N ILE A 212 -10.17 9.46 6.48
CA ILE A 212 -10.70 10.04 5.24
C ILE A 212 -11.86 9.22 4.68
N GLN A 213 -11.73 7.89 4.65
CA GLN A 213 -12.61 7.02 3.88
C GLN A 213 -13.77 6.44 4.69
N TYR A 214 -13.53 5.97 5.92
CA TYR A 214 -14.61 5.40 6.77
C TYR A 214 -15.78 6.37 7.00
N PRO A 215 -15.57 7.69 7.24
CA PRO A 215 -16.68 8.62 7.34
C PRO A 215 -17.53 8.66 6.06
N LYS A 216 -16.89 8.64 4.89
CA LYS A 216 -17.58 8.68 3.58
C LYS A 216 -18.40 7.40 3.36
N GLU A 217 -17.83 6.25 3.69
CA GLU A 217 -18.49 4.94 3.54
C GLU A 217 -19.71 4.82 4.46
N ARG A 218 -19.60 5.29 5.71
CA ARG A 218 -20.73 5.34 6.64
C ARG A 218 -21.85 6.25 6.16
N SER A 219 -21.52 7.47 5.74
CA SER A 219 -22.52 8.41 5.20
C SER A 219 -23.21 7.86 3.95
N ALA A 220 -22.47 7.18 3.07
CA ALA A 220 -23.07 6.53 1.90
C ALA A 220 -23.98 5.34 2.29
N ALA A 221 -23.62 4.56 3.31
CA ALA A 221 -24.45 3.46 3.80
C ALA A 221 -25.73 3.95 4.46
N GLU A 222 -25.70 5.10 5.15
CA GLU A 222 -26.88 5.73 5.77
C GLU A 222 -27.83 6.33 4.73
N ALA A 223 -27.31 6.94 3.65
CA ALA A 223 -28.11 7.52 2.58
C ALA A 223 -28.86 6.50 1.71
N ASN A 224 -28.45 5.22 1.76
CA ASN A 224 -29.04 4.12 1.00
C ASN A 224 -30.01 3.25 1.83
N LYS A 225 -30.31 3.65 3.07
CA LYS A 225 -31.33 3.03 3.93
C LYS A 225 -32.65 3.80 3.83
#